data_AF-A0A8H3BC49-F1
#
_entry.id   AF-A0A8H3BC49-F1
#
_cell.length_a   1.000
_cell.length_b   1.000
_cell.length_c   1.000
_cell.angle_alpha   90.00
_cell.angle_beta   90.00
_cell.angle_gamma   90.00
#
_symmetry.space_group_name_H-M   'P 1'
#
loop_
_entity.id
_entity.type
_entity.pdbx_description
1 polymer ?
#
loop_
_entity_poly.entity_id
_entity_poly.type
_entity_poly.pdbx_seq_one_letter_code
_entity_poly.pdbx_strand_id
1 'polypeptide(L)'
;MQFDLPPFHNETALDNVRVAAQVVSVQPGRYNAVHALLAAEKNNIGQGNITVNYTDGTSTIIGVVAPAYFQTNNPSNGPIWTPYHYVNTTVLTPGGINYNETWILDFQAGLDNSKTVKTIQLPAAKTPIMHFFALTLYGPPPNRAPKAPVLNVQYARSTTKWAQSNYSANAIPDPATQIFEVALDNLAPMDAPTSAWLNGNYSAIVEGKGLKTSRPYPLRRLRSGDQVVMKIGVRNTFKDPTKTKGQIVIKDARGKDIFRSEEYEFMAGIPDYKPADASLSQHEASDWFDEAKFGIFIHWGVYSVPAWSDGKTYAESYVWIQHKSINSSTWTHHREIYGENVVYDDFIANFTASEWNPDEWTDLFANSGAKYFTVNDWVRDLQKPQMETLLYDYEVDAIWCDIGGPSPFDEIAAGWYNWAKQSGRQVNNNNRCGGNYSDFNTPEYFTLNSYQVRKWESNSGLDPHSYGYNSGTALDKYMKGVDVIKQLVDIVSKGGNYLLDVGPTATGQIIPEMTTPLLQAGQWLSHSGAAIYSTRYWSVGPADTTYNLRFTTTPDAFYVIALSRPEGGVLRTRMRIPILEGDEVRLLGGSGKMLEWTREGEEVVVQVGEDEVGLVEYAWAFKVEYKS
;
A
#
# COMPACT_ATOMS: atom_id res chain seq x y z
N MET A 1 8.77 -32.47 -15.70
CA MET A 1 9.80 -33.45 -16.10
C MET A 1 10.63 -33.77 -14.89
N GLN A 2 11.04 -35.03 -14.74
CA GLN A 2 12.01 -35.45 -13.74
C GLN A 2 13.38 -35.44 -14.44
N PHE A 3 14.35 -34.71 -13.88
CA PHE A 3 15.70 -34.67 -14.41
C PHE A 3 16.59 -35.53 -13.51
N ASP A 4 17.28 -36.50 -14.09
CA ASP A 4 18.30 -37.28 -13.39
C ASP A 4 19.59 -36.45 -13.33
N LEU A 5 19.69 -35.60 -12.31
CA LEU A 5 20.95 -34.93 -12.01
C LEU A 5 21.94 -35.97 -11.45
N PRO A 6 23.23 -35.88 -11.77
CA PRO A 6 24.24 -36.75 -11.18
C PRO A 6 24.15 -36.66 -9.64
N PRO A 7 24.06 -37.78 -8.92
CA PRO A 7 24.10 -37.76 -7.46
C PRO A 7 25.48 -37.24 -7.03
N PHE A 8 25.50 -36.19 -6.21
CA PHE A 8 26.75 -35.52 -5.81
C PHE A 8 27.74 -36.44 -5.06
N HIS A 9 29.02 -36.03 -5.13
CA HIS A 9 30.25 -36.54 -4.48
C HIS A 9 31.18 -37.47 -5.28
N ASN A 10 31.39 -37.20 -6.57
CA ASN A 10 32.68 -37.51 -7.19
C ASN A 10 33.34 -36.21 -7.69
N GLU A 11 34.28 -35.66 -6.92
CA GLU A 11 35.01 -34.42 -7.23
C GLU A 11 35.81 -34.48 -8.55
N THR A 12 35.98 -35.68 -9.12
CA THR A 12 36.71 -35.90 -10.38
C THR A 12 35.79 -36.14 -11.57
N ALA A 13 34.48 -36.28 -11.37
CA ALA A 13 33.53 -36.48 -12.45
C ALA A 13 33.08 -35.13 -13.03
N LEU A 14 33.05 -35.04 -14.36
CA LEU A 14 32.43 -33.91 -15.05
C LEU A 14 30.91 -33.96 -14.86
N ASP A 15 30.30 -32.86 -14.46
CA ASP A 15 28.89 -32.74 -14.09
C ASP A 15 28.10 -31.76 -14.99
N ASN A 16 28.79 -31.03 -15.86
CA ASN A 16 28.19 -30.11 -16.83
C ASN A 16 29.04 -29.93 -18.09
N VAL A 17 28.47 -29.23 -19.08
CA VAL A 17 29.16 -28.84 -20.33
C VAL A 17 29.32 -27.33 -20.37
N ARG A 18 30.57 -26.86 -20.27
CA ARG A 18 30.96 -25.48 -20.54
C ARG A 18 30.82 -25.18 -22.03
N VAL A 19 29.89 -24.33 -22.45
CA VAL A 19 29.58 -24.16 -23.88
C VAL A 19 30.71 -23.47 -24.66
N ALA A 20 31.03 -24.04 -25.82
CA ALA A 20 32.08 -23.62 -26.74
C ALA A 20 31.77 -24.11 -28.17
N ALA A 21 30.52 -23.93 -28.62
CA ALA A 21 30.02 -24.35 -29.93
C ALA A 21 30.05 -25.86 -30.20
N GLN A 22 29.98 -26.69 -29.16
CA GLN A 22 29.96 -28.16 -29.31
C GLN A 22 28.77 -28.62 -30.14
N VAL A 23 28.97 -29.66 -30.95
CA VAL A 23 27.91 -30.33 -31.69
C VAL A 23 27.53 -31.62 -30.97
N VAL A 24 26.31 -31.66 -30.45
CA VAL A 24 25.70 -32.81 -29.80
C VAL A 24 25.02 -33.68 -30.87
N SER A 25 25.44 -34.93 -30.96
CA SER A 25 24.76 -35.94 -31.78
C SER A 25 23.51 -36.41 -31.06
N VAL A 26 22.39 -36.53 -31.79
CA VAL A 26 21.11 -36.99 -31.23
C VAL A 26 20.58 -38.18 -32.03
N GLN A 27 19.68 -38.95 -31.42
CA GLN A 27 18.95 -39.98 -32.15
C GLN A 27 18.09 -39.31 -33.24
N PRO A 28 18.28 -39.65 -34.53
CA PRO A 28 17.51 -39.05 -35.60
C PRO A 28 16.01 -39.27 -35.39
N GLY A 29 15.26 -38.18 -35.28
CA GLY A 29 13.82 -38.23 -35.04
C GLY A 29 13.18 -36.88 -35.26
N ARG A 30 11.86 -36.89 -35.42
CA ARG A 30 11.02 -35.68 -35.37
C ARG A 30 10.73 -35.43 -33.89
N TYR A 31 10.87 -34.20 -33.41
CA TYR A 31 10.64 -33.88 -31.99
C TYR A 31 9.87 -32.57 -31.89
N ASN A 32 9.02 -32.42 -30.88
CA ASN A 32 8.22 -31.21 -30.66
C ASN A 32 9.00 -30.11 -29.94
N ALA A 33 9.93 -30.47 -29.06
CA ALA A 33 10.68 -29.49 -28.28
C ALA A 33 12.07 -30.00 -27.89
N VAL A 34 12.95 -29.05 -27.60
CA VAL A 34 14.19 -29.27 -26.85
C VAL A 34 14.03 -28.68 -25.45
N HIS A 35 14.45 -29.44 -24.46
CA HIS A 35 14.53 -29.05 -23.06
C HIS A 35 15.99 -29.02 -22.64
N ALA A 36 16.37 -28.03 -21.84
CA ALA A 36 17.72 -27.94 -21.30
C ALA A 36 17.71 -27.38 -19.88
N LEU A 37 18.59 -27.94 -19.05
CA LEU A 37 18.95 -27.35 -17.77
C LEU A 37 20.25 -26.58 -17.95
N LEU A 38 20.24 -25.27 -17.68
CA LEU A 38 21.43 -24.44 -17.87
C LEU A 38 21.55 -23.28 -16.89
N ALA A 39 22.78 -22.78 -16.76
CA ALA A 39 23.09 -21.57 -16.00
C ALA A 39 24.31 -20.86 -16.61
N ALA A 40 24.50 -19.58 -16.29
CA ALA A 40 25.68 -18.81 -16.68
C ALA A 40 26.70 -18.73 -15.54
N GLU A 41 27.96 -18.49 -15.87
CA GLU A 41 28.96 -18.16 -14.86
C GLU A 41 28.65 -16.83 -14.16
N LYS A 42 29.08 -16.77 -12.91
CA LYS A 42 29.01 -15.68 -11.92
C LYS A 42 28.64 -14.27 -12.45
N ASN A 43 27.76 -13.61 -11.69
CA ASN A 43 27.46 -12.16 -11.70
C ASN A 43 26.74 -11.57 -12.92
N ASN A 44 26.49 -12.30 -14.01
CA ASN A 44 25.78 -11.77 -15.17
C ASN A 44 24.94 -12.83 -15.89
N ILE A 45 23.98 -12.36 -16.70
CA ILE A 45 23.15 -13.21 -17.55
C ILE A 45 23.97 -13.69 -18.77
N GLY A 46 24.00 -15.00 -19.00
CA GLY A 46 24.56 -15.61 -20.20
C GLY A 46 23.55 -15.64 -21.33
N GLN A 47 24.01 -15.41 -22.56
CA GLN A 47 23.16 -15.42 -23.76
C GLN A 47 23.86 -16.08 -24.93
N GLY A 48 23.10 -16.78 -25.77
CA GLY A 48 23.64 -17.38 -26.99
C GLY A 48 22.57 -18.06 -27.83
N ASN A 49 23.00 -18.85 -28.81
CA ASN A 49 22.10 -19.51 -29.75
C ASN A 49 22.36 -21.01 -29.76
N ILE A 50 21.30 -21.81 -29.64
CA ILE A 50 21.29 -23.21 -29.99
C ILE A 50 20.93 -23.32 -31.47
N THR A 51 21.70 -24.08 -32.25
CA THR A 51 21.39 -24.36 -33.65
C THR A 51 20.98 -25.82 -33.81
N VAL A 52 19.72 -26.06 -34.15
CA VAL A 52 19.18 -27.39 -34.43
C VAL A 52 19.30 -27.66 -35.92
N ASN A 53 20.10 -28.65 -36.31
CA ASN A 53 20.29 -29.02 -37.71
C ASN A 53 19.41 -30.21 -38.06
N TYR A 54 18.73 -30.15 -39.19
CA TYR A 54 17.86 -31.21 -39.68
C TYR A 54 18.53 -32.06 -40.77
N THR A 55 18.00 -33.25 -41.03
CA THR A 55 18.54 -34.16 -42.05
C THR A 55 18.36 -33.65 -43.48
N ASP A 56 17.44 -32.71 -43.71
CA ASP A 56 17.21 -32.07 -45.01
C ASP A 56 18.21 -30.94 -45.34
N GLY A 57 19.14 -30.66 -44.42
CA GLY A 57 20.15 -29.61 -44.56
C GLY A 57 19.71 -28.23 -44.06
N THR A 58 18.47 -28.07 -43.58
CA THR A 58 18.00 -26.83 -42.95
C THR A 58 18.36 -26.78 -41.46
N SER A 59 18.27 -25.60 -40.85
CA SER A 59 18.51 -25.42 -39.42
C SER A 59 17.54 -24.43 -38.78
N THR A 60 17.24 -24.60 -37.50
CA THR A 60 16.55 -23.62 -36.65
C THR A 60 17.53 -23.03 -35.65
N ILE A 61 17.54 -21.71 -35.50
CA ILE A 61 18.35 -21.01 -34.49
C ILE A 61 17.44 -20.56 -33.37
N ILE A 62 17.78 -20.93 -32.14
CA ILE A 62 16.98 -20.68 -30.94
C ILE A 62 17.83 -19.88 -29.96
N GLY A 63 17.37 -18.67 -29.62
CA GLY A 63 18.01 -17.86 -28.58
C GLY A 63 17.84 -18.49 -27.21
N VAL A 64 18.92 -18.58 -26.45
CA VAL A 64 18.92 -19.08 -25.08
C VAL A 64 19.54 -18.03 -24.16
N VAL A 65 18.92 -17.85 -22.99
CA VAL A 65 19.34 -16.94 -21.94
C VAL A 65 19.37 -17.72 -20.64
N ALA A 66 20.42 -17.55 -19.85
CA ALA A 66 20.54 -18.17 -18.53
C ALA A 66 20.99 -17.16 -17.48
N PRO A 67 20.36 -17.16 -16.29
CA PRO A 67 20.86 -16.41 -15.16
C PRO A 67 22.19 -16.96 -14.65
N ALA A 68 22.92 -16.15 -13.88
CA ALA A 68 24.12 -16.62 -13.21
C ALA A 68 23.79 -17.76 -12.22
N TYR A 69 24.63 -18.80 -12.21
CA TYR A 69 24.49 -19.98 -11.34
C TYR A 69 24.54 -19.60 -9.85
N PHE A 70 25.28 -18.53 -9.50
CA PHE A 70 25.34 -17.96 -8.15
C PHE A 70 24.97 -16.47 -8.18
N GLN A 71 23.85 -16.10 -7.56
CA GLN A 71 23.42 -14.72 -7.39
C GLN A 71 22.50 -14.59 -6.18
N THR A 72 22.77 -13.61 -5.32
CA THR A 72 21.87 -13.23 -4.22
C THR A 72 20.67 -12.46 -4.76
N ASN A 73 19.46 -12.80 -4.32
CA ASN A 73 18.21 -12.12 -4.68
C ASN A 73 17.88 -12.19 -6.18
N ASN A 74 18.07 -13.37 -6.79
CA ASN A 74 17.67 -13.56 -8.18
C ASN A 74 16.18 -13.97 -8.26
N PRO A 75 15.29 -13.15 -8.86
CA PRO A 75 13.87 -13.50 -8.99
C PRO A 75 13.61 -14.59 -10.04
N SER A 76 14.64 -15.03 -10.76
CA SER A 76 14.53 -16.05 -11.79
C SER A 76 14.47 -17.45 -11.18
N ASN A 77 13.28 -17.86 -10.77
CA ASN A 77 13.03 -19.22 -10.28
C ASN A 77 13.24 -20.24 -11.41
N GLY A 78 14.45 -20.80 -11.50
CA GLY A 78 14.65 -22.10 -12.14
C GLY A 78 14.00 -23.21 -11.29
N PRO A 79 13.59 -24.35 -11.87
CA PRO A 79 12.97 -25.44 -11.10
C PRO A 79 13.94 -26.14 -10.14
N ILE A 80 15.25 -25.87 -10.25
CA ILE A 80 16.26 -26.35 -9.32
C ILE A 80 16.89 -25.12 -8.65
N TRP A 81 16.57 -24.98 -7.37
CA TRP A 81 17.07 -23.95 -6.47
C TRP A 81 17.56 -24.60 -5.18
N THR A 82 18.75 -24.23 -4.73
CA THR A 82 19.25 -24.60 -3.40
C THR A 82 19.59 -23.33 -2.62
N PRO A 83 18.94 -23.05 -1.48
CA PRO A 83 19.17 -21.82 -0.70
C PRO A 83 20.54 -21.78 -0.02
N TYR A 84 21.17 -22.94 0.17
CA TYR A 84 22.52 -23.07 0.69
C TYR A 84 23.11 -24.43 0.32
N HIS A 85 24.42 -24.59 0.48
CA HIS A 85 25.11 -25.87 0.41
C HIS A 85 26.08 -26.07 1.57
N TYR A 86 26.22 -27.30 2.04
CA TYR A 86 27.19 -27.68 3.07
C TYR A 86 28.57 -27.81 2.42
N VAL A 87 29.57 -27.11 2.97
CA VAL A 87 30.92 -27.11 2.40
C VAL A 87 31.75 -28.23 3.02
N ASN A 88 32.44 -29.02 2.18
CA ASN A 88 33.35 -30.08 2.64
C ASN A 88 34.55 -29.47 3.39
N THR A 89 34.99 -30.18 4.43
CA THR A 89 35.88 -29.77 5.53
C THR A 89 37.33 -29.42 5.16
N THR A 90 37.67 -29.39 3.88
CA THR A 90 39.05 -29.17 3.39
C THR A 90 39.27 -27.82 2.71
N VAL A 91 38.22 -27.06 2.37
CA VAL A 91 38.39 -25.85 1.53
C VAL A 91 37.91 -24.57 2.20
N LEU A 92 36.80 -24.56 2.96
CA LEU A 92 36.27 -23.34 3.59
C LEU A 92 35.51 -23.68 4.89
N THR A 93 36.22 -23.65 6.03
CA THR A 93 35.72 -23.75 7.42
C THR A 93 35.00 -25.06 7.85
N PRO A 94 35.37 -25.68 9.00
CA PRO A 94 34.66 -26.85 9.54
C PRO A 94 33.20 -26.50 9.87
N GLY A 95 32.25 -27.23 9.27
CA GLY A 95 30.81 -27.05 9.54
C GLY A 95 30.16 -25.83 8.87
N GLY A 96 30.84 -25.21 7.90
CA GLY A 96 30.33 -24.04 7.18
C GLY A 96 29.09 -24.36 6.32
N ILE A 97 28.07 -23.52 6.45
CA ILE A 97 26.95 -23.41 5.50
C ILE A 97 27.30 -22.29 4.52
N ASN A 98 27.37 -22.58 3.23
CA ASN A 98 27.48 -21.55 2.19
C ASN A 98 26.07 -21.16 1.74
N TYR A 99 25.66 -19.93 2.07
CA TYR A 99 24.36 -19.36 1.73
C TYR A 99 24.28 -18.80 0.30
N ASN A 100 25.25 -19.12 -0.57
CA ASN A 100 25.10 -18.83 -1.99
C ASN A 100 23.99 -19.71 -2.58
N GLU A 101 22.94 -19.04 -3.05
CA GLU A 101 21.85 -19.66 -3.78
C GLU A 101 22.35 -20.18 -5.13
N THR A 102 22.05 -21.44 -5.43
CA THR A 102 22.32 -22.06 -6.73
C THR A 102 21.06 -22.03 -7.57
N TRP A 103 21.18 -21.57 -8.81
CA TRP A 103 20.07 -21.47 -9.76
C TRP A 103 20.39 -22.24 -11.05
N ILE A 104 19.54 -23.21 -11.40
CA ILE A 104 19.59 -23.90 -12.70
C ILE A 104 18.24 -23.71 -13.39
N LEU A 105 18.26 -23.01 -14.52
CA LEU A 105 17.07 -22.70 -15.31
C LEU A 105 16.65 -23.92 -16.15
N ASP A 106 15.35 -24.19 -16.21
CA ASP A 106 14.75 -25.04 -17.23
C ASP A 106 14.34 -24.19 -18.43
N PHE A 107 14.91 -24.53 -19.56
CA PHE A 107 14.66 -23.91 -20.85
C PHE A 107 13.93 -24.88 -21.74
N GLN A 108 12.82 -24.44 -22.33
CA GLN A 108 12.09 -25.17 -23.35
C GLN A 108 11.98 -24.33 -24.61
N ALA A 109 12.20 -24.96 -25.77
CA ALA A 109 11.90 -24.35 -27.06
C ALA A 109 11.28 -25.35 -28.02
N GLY A 110 10.27 -24.90 -28.76
CA GLY A 110 9.62 -25.69 -29.81
C GLY A 110 10.54 -25.96 -31.00
N LEU A 111 10.35 -27.10 -31.63
CA LEU A 111 11.08 -27.54 -32.82
C LEU A 111 10.11 -27.77 -33.99
N ASP A 112 10.63 -27.69 -35.22
CA ASP A 112 9.87 -28.08 -36.41
C ASP A 112 9.76 -29.61 -36.47
N ASN A 113 8.72 -30.17 -35.87
CA ASN A 113 8.51 -31.61 -35.81
C ASN A 113 8.07 -32.24 -37.15
N SER A 114 7.99 -31.47 -38.24
CA SER A 114 7.89 -32.03 -39.61
C SER A 114 9.24 -32.54 -40.11
N LYS A 115 10.34 -32.15 -39.46
CA LYS A 115 11.71 -32.46 -39.87
C LYS A 115 12.41 -33.37 -38.87
N THR A 116 13.31 -34.20 -39.40
CA THR A 116 14.14 -35.08 -38.57
C THR A 116 15.36 -34.32 -38.07
N VAL A 117 15.46 -34.14 -36.76
CA VAL A 117 16.63 -33.54 -36.10
C VAL A 117 17.83 -34.45 -36.28
N LYS A 118 18.97 -33.88 -36.70
CA LYS A 118 20.23 -34.57 -36.94
C LYS A 118 21.25 -34.29 -35.84
N THR A 119 21.49 -33.01 -35.55
CA THR A 119 22.41 -32.57 -34.49
C THR A 119 21.92 -31.29 -33.83
N ILE A 120 22.39 -31.03 -32.62
CA ILE A 120 22.18 -29.77 -31.92
C ILE A 120 23.54 -29.16 -31.64
N GLN A 121 23.78 -27.95 -32.12
CA GLN A 121 24.96 -27.19 -31.80
C GLN A 121 24.67 -26.24 -30.64
N LEU A 122 25.46 -26.34 -29.57
CA LEU A 122 25.37 -25.45 -28.42
C LEU A 122 25.91 -24.06 -28.74
N PRO A 123 25.62 -23.04 -27.91
CA PRO A 123 26.13 -21.70 -28.10
C PRO A 123 27.67 -21.64 -28.17
N ALA A 124 28.17 -20.70 -28.97
CA ALA A 124 29.59 -20.32 -28.95
C ALA A 124 29.96 -19.72 -27.59
N ALA A 125 31.21 -19.90 -27.17
CA ALA A 125 31.70 -19.33 -25.93
C ALA A 125 31.64 -17.79 -25.98
N LYS A 126 30.90 -17.21 -25.02
CA LYS A 126 30.86 -15.77 -24.72
C LYS A 126 30.98 -15.59 -23.21
N THR A 127 31.35 -14.40 -22.76
CA THR A 127 31.37 -14.06 -21.33
C THR A 127 30.05 -13.38 -20.93
N PRO A 128 29.37 -13.81 -19.86
CA PRO A 128 29.68 -14.97 -19.01
C PRO A 128 29.40 -16.30 -19.72
N ILE A 129 30.18 -17.32 -19.41
CA ILE A 129 30.11 -18.62 -20.07
C ILE A 129 28.87 -19.38 -19.59
N MET A 130 28.14 -20.01 -20.50
CA MET A 130 27.00 -20.86 -20.13
C MET A 130 27.43 -22.31 -19.89
N HIS A 131 26.71 -22.96 -18.99
CA HIS A 131 26.86 -24.34 -18.59
C HIS A 131 25.55 -25.08 -18.84
N PHE A 132 25.58 -26.18 -19.57
CA PHE A 132 24.44 -27.07 -19.77
C PHE A 132 24.63 -28.30 -18.87
N PHE A 133 23.64 -28.57 -18.02
CA PHE A 133 23.62 -29.69 -17.08
C PHE A 133 22.84 -30.89 -17.65
N ALA A 134 21.79 -30.62 -18.42
CA ALA A 134 21.02 -31.64 -19.11
C ALA A 134 20.46 -31.09 -20.42
N LEU A 135 20.25 -31.95 -21.40
CA LEU A 135 19.53 -31.65 -22.64
C LEU A 135 18.68 -32.86 -23.04
N THR A 136 17.41 -32.62 -23.37
CA THR A 136 16.45 -33.67 -23.73
C THR A 136 15.62 -33.24 -24.93
N LEU A 137 15.37 -34.16 -25.85
CA LEU A 137 14.44 -33.98 -26.96
C LEU A 137 13.10 -34.62 -26.59
N TYR A 138 12.01 -33.85 -26.70
CA TYR A 138 10.68 -34.27 -26.26
C TYR A 138 9.74 -34.55 -27.44
N GLY A 139 8.89 -35.56 -27.25
CA GLY A 139 7.75 -35.85 -28.11
C GLY A 139 8.10 -36.42 -29.50
N PRO A 140 8.81 -37.56 -29.61
CA PRO A 140 8.92 -38.22 -30.90
C PRO A 140 7.53 -38.69 -31.38
N PRO A 141 7.13 -38.43 -32.64
CA PRO A 141 5.85 -38.89 -33.16
C PRO A 141 5.85 -40.42 -33.26
N PRO A 142 4.66 -41.05 -33.36
CA PRO A 142 4.57 -42.47 -33.63
C PRO A 142 5.34 -42.85 -34.91
N ASN A 143 5.93 -44.05 -34.94
CA ASN A 143 6.66 -44.58 -36.12
C ASN A 143 5.81 -44.70 -37.41
N ARG A 144 4.51 -44.38 -37.38
CA ARG A 144 3.59 -44.38 -38.53
C ARG A 144 2.86 -43.04 -38.61
N ALA A 145 2.59 -42.57 -39.83
CA ALA A 145 1.86 -41.32 -40.07
C ALA A 145 0.47 -41.34 -39.39
N PRO A 146 0.21 -40.46 -38.40
CA PRO A 146 -1.03 -40.50 -37.64
C PRO A 146 -2.22 -40.00 -38.47
N LYS A 147 -3.36 -40.68 -38.35
CA LYS A 147 -4.64 -40.29 -38.99
C LYS A 147 -5.59 -39.55 -38.04
N ALA A 148 -5.25 -39.49 -36.76
CA ALA A 148 -5.99 -38.86 -35.66
C ALA A 148 -5.01 -38.11 -34.75
N PRO A 149 -5.49 -37.20 -33.87
CA PRO A 149 -4.62 -36.47 -32.95
C PRO A 149 -3.80 -37.39 -32.05
N VAL A 150 -2.54 -37.01 -31.80
CA VAL A 150 -1.65 -37.73 -30.88
C VAL A 150 -1.46 -36.87 -29.65
N LEU A 151 -2.42 -36.94 -28.73
CA LEU A 151 -2.44 -36.06 -27.57
C LEU A 151 -1.52 -36.57 -26.47
N ASN A 152 -0.80 -35.67 -25.82
CA ASN A 152 -0.01 -35.96 -24.63
C ASN A 152 -0.11 -34.82 -23.62
N VAL A 153 -0.11 -35.14 -22.34
CA VAL A 153 -0.03 -34.13 -21.27
C VAL A 153 1.44 -33.99 -20.89
N GLN A 154 2.03 -32.82 -21.14
CA GLN A 154 3.43 -32.55 -20.78
C GLN A 154 3.57 -32.38 -19.26
N TYR A 155 2.62 -31.67 -18.65
CA TYR A 155 2.46 -31.57 -17.21
C TYR A 155 1.01 -31.26 -16.86
N ALA A 156 0.63 -31.64 -15.64
CA ALA A 156 -0.58 -31.17 -15.00
C ALA A 156 -0.27 -30.86 -13.53
N ARG A 157 -0.68 -29.70 -13.05
CA ARG A 157 -0.45 -29.25 -11.67
C ARG A 157 -1.65 -28.47 -11.12
N SER A 158 -1.85 -28.56 -9.82
CA SER A 158 -2.74 -27.66 -9.08
C SER A 158 -1.98 -26.37 -8.80
N THR A 159 -2.61 -25.20 -9.01
CA THR A 159 -2.00 -23.90 -8.71
C THR A 159 -2.46 -23.38 -7.34
N THR A 160 -1.81 -22.34 -6.82
CA THR A 160 -2.33 -21.56 -5.69
C THR A 160 -3.27 -20.41 -6.12
N LYS A 161 -3.77 -20.44 -7.36
CA LYS A 161 -4.69 -19.44 -7.93
C LYS A 161 -6.14 -19.92 -7.83
N TRP A 162 -7.07 -18.97 -7.75
CA TRP A 162 -8.51 -19.24 -7.82
C TRP A 162 -9.17 -18.44 -8.95
N ALA A 163 -10.33 -18.92 -9.38
CA ALA A 163 -11.11 -18.33 -10.44
C ALA A 163 -11.61 -16.92 -10.08
N GLN A 164 -11.43 -15.98 -11.01
CA GLN A 164 -12.15 -14.70 -11.03
C GLN A 164 -13.22 -14.76 -12.13
N SER A 165 -14.41 -14.19 -11.90
CA SER A 165 -15.51 -14.25 -12.88
C SER A 165 -15.32 -13.23 -14.03
N ASN A 166 -14.60 -13.63 -15.09
CA ASN A 166 -14.37 -12.88 -16.34
C ASN A 166 -13.60 -11.55 -16.19
N TYR A 167 -12.97 -11.07 -17.27
CA TYR A 167 -12.20 -9.81 -17.34
C TYR A 167 -13.04 -8.52 -17.26
N SER A 168 -14.08 -8.51 -16.45
CA SER A 168 -14.79 -7.29 -16.12
C SER A 168 -14.15 -6.69 -14.87
N ALA A 169 -14.00 -5.37 -14.82
CA ALA A 169 -13.64 -4.65 -13.59
C ALA A 169 -14.59 -4.96 -12.41
N ASN A 170 -15.73 -5.61 -12.67
CA ASN A 170 -16.74 -6.04 -11.69
C ASN A 170 -16.76 -7.56 -11.43
N ALA A 171 -15.66 -8.27 -11.74
CA ALA A 171 -15.57 -9.70 -11.51
C ALA A 171 -15.65 -10.03 -10.01
N ILE A 172 -16.60 -10.90 -9.63
CA ILE A 172 -16.70 -11.40 -8.26
C ILE A 172 -15.67 -12.53 -8.11
N PRO A 173 -14.75 -12.47 -7.13
CA PRO A 173 -13.84 -13.58 -6.84
C PRO A 173 -14.62 -14.85 -6.47
N ASP A 174 -14.24 -16.00 -7.04
CA ASP A 174 -14.74 -17.32 -6.63
C ASP A 174 -13.61 -18.11 -5.96
N PRO A 175 -13.28 -17.81 -4.68
CA PRO A 175 -12.18 -18.47 -3.97
C PRO A 175 -12.41 -19.98 -3.78
N ALA A 176 -13.64 -20.48 -3.98
CA ALA A 176 -13.95 -21.89 -3.88
C ALA A 176 -13.52 -22.71 -5.12
N THR A 177 -13.18 -22.05 -6.24
CA THR A 177 -12.75 -22.72 -7.48
C THR A 177 -11.26 -22.47 -7.70
N GLN A 178 -10.43 -23.46 -7.40
CA GLN A 178 -8.98 -23.44 -7.66
C GLN A 178 -8.70 -23.65 -9.15
N ILE A 179 -7.64 -23.02 -9.68
CA ILE A 179 -7.21 -23.22 -11.07
C ILE A 179 -6.17 -24.36 -11.12
N PHE A 180 -6.40 -25.31 -12.01
CA PHE A 180 -5.45 -26.38 -12.34
C PHE A 180 -4.89 -26.06 -13.73
N GLU A 181 -3.56 -26.11 -13.86
CA GLU A 181 -2.84 -25.77 -15.09
C GLU A 181 -2.34 -27.05 -15.76
N VAL A 182 -2.66 -27.21 -17.05
CA VAL A 182 -2.36 -28.42 -17.82
C VAL A 182 -1.80 -28.06 -19.18
N ALA A 183 -0.58 -28.46 -19.49
CA ALA A 183 -0.03 -28.36 -20.85
C ALA A 183 -0.39 -29.60 -21.65
N LEU A 184 -1.18 -29.42 -22.71
CA LEU A 184 -1.60 -30.47 -23.64
C LEU A 184 -0.94 -30.24 -25.00
N ASP A 185 -0.23 -31.27 -25.48
CA ASP A 185 0.42 -31.29 -26.78
C ASP A 185 -0.38 -32.12 -27.78
N ASN A 186 -0.23 -31.78 -29.06
CA ASN A 186 -0.50 -32.70 -30.16
C ASN A 186 0.83 -33.10 -30.83
N LEU A 187 1.33 -34.28 -30.51
CA LEU A 187 2.60 -34.84 -30.98
C LEU A 187 2.54 -35.35 -32.43
N ALA A 188 1.42 -35.16 -33.15
CA ALA A 188 1.38 -35.44 -34.57
C ALA A 188 2.37 -34.51 -35.32
N PRO A 189 3.08 -35.00 -36.35
CA PRO A 189 3.96 -34.15 -37.16
C PRO A 189 3.22 -32.99 -37.84
N MET A 190 3.84 -31.83 -37.97
CA MET A 190 3.25 -30.62 -38.56
C MET A 190 2.83 -30.78 -40.04
N ASP A 191 3.37 -31.77 -40.73
CA ASP A 191 3.02 -32.20 -42.10
C ASP A 191 1.91 -33.27 -42.15
N ALA A 192 1.36 -33.69 -41.00
CA ALA A 192 0.22 -34.61 -40.92
C ALA A 192 -1.09 -33.99 -41.45
N PRO A 193 -2.04 -34.80 -41.95
CA PRO A 193 -3.32 -34.30 -42.45
C PRO A 193 -4.14 -33.61 -41.36
N THR A 194 -5.09 -32.75 -41.75
CA THR A 194 -5.99 -32.03 -40.83
C THR A 194 -6.84 -32.94 -39.95
N SER A 195 -7.02 -34.21 -40.32
CA SER A 195 -7.68 -35.22 -39.47
C SER A 195 -6.87 -35.54 -38.20
N ALA A 196 -5.57 -35.20 -38.16
CA ALA A 196 -4.72 -35.30 -36.98
C ALA A 196 -4.83 -34.09 -36.04
N TRP A 197 -5.71 -33.11 -36.33
CA TRP A 197 -5.94 -31.95 -35.47
C TRP A 197 -7.14 -32.18 -34.56
N LEU A 198 -7.10 -31.60 -33.35
CA LEU A 198 -8.36 -31.30 -32.68
C LEU A 198 -8.96 -30.09 -33.39
N ASN A 199 -10.16 -30.25 -33.95
CA ASN A 199 -10.88 -29.17 -34.61
C ASN A 199 -12.39 -29.36 -34.39
N GLY A 200 -12.99 -28.57 -33.50
CA GLY A 200 -14.38 -28.76 -33.08
C GLY A 200 -14.67 -28.17 -31.70
N ASN A 201 -15.74 -28.61 -31.08
CA ASN A 201 -16.11 -28.19 -29.72
C ASN A 201 -15.70 -29.27 -28.73
N TYR A 202 -14.58 -29.04 -28.04
CA TYR A 202 -14.09 -29.91 -26.98
C TYR A 202 -14.03 -29.17 -25.65
N SER A 203 -13.94 -29.92 -24.57
CA SER A 203 -13.69 -29.38 -23.24
C SER A 203 -12.71 -30.26 -22.48
N ALA A 204 -11.80 -29.64 -21.73
CA ALA A 204 -10.91 -30.33 -20.83
C ALA A 204 -11.44 -30.23 -19.40
N ILE A 205 -11.41 -31.36 -18.70
CA ILE A 205 -11.78 -31.45 -17.29
C ILE A 205 -10.73 -32.26 -16.51
N VAL A 206 -10.77 -32.13 -15.19
CA VAL A 206 -10.05 -33.00 -14.26
C VAL A 206 -11.04 -33.91 -13.56
N GLU A 207 -10.79 -35.22 -13.59
CA GLU A 207 -11.55 -36.24 -12.88
C GLU A 207 -10.66 -36.92 -11.85
N GLY A 208 -11.10 -36.99 -10.58
CA GLY A 208 -10.34 -37.63 -9.52
C GLY A 208 -11.10 -37.59 -8.20
N LYS A 209 -10.65 -38.38 -7.21
CA LYS A 209 -11.28 -38.39 -5.88
C LYS A 209 -11.11 -37.02 -5.24
N GLY A 210 -12.21 -36.39 -4.86
CA GLY A 210 -12.18 -35.07 -4.22
C GLY A 210 -12.09 -33.87 -5.17
N LEU A 211 -12.00 -34.11 -6.49
CA LEU A 211 -11.83 -33.08 -7.51
C LEU A 211 -13.12 -32.93 -8.31
N LYS A 212 -13.82 -31.80 -8.14
CA LYS A 212 -15.02 -31.49 -8.93
C LYS A 212 -14.72 -30.35 -9.91
N THR A 213 -14.59 -30.66 -11.20
CA THR A 213 -14.47 -29.62 -12.23
C THR A 213 -15.73 -28.74 -12.23
N SER A 214 -15.58 -27.45 -11.91
CA SER A 214 -16.65 -26.44 -11.95
C SER A 214 -16.57 -25.56 -13.19
N ARG A 215 -15.37 -25.36 -13.74
CA ARG A 215 -15.13 -24.59 -14.97
C ARG A 215 -14.26 -25.41 -15.94
N PRO A 216 -14.87 -26.22 -16.83
CA PRO A 216 -14.14 -26.88 -17.91
C PRO A 216 -13.43 -25.88 -18.80
N TYR A 217 -12.24 -26.24 -19.31
CA TYR A 217 -11.53 -25.39 -20.27
C TYR A 217 -12.04 -25.65 -21.69
N PRO A 218 -12.57 -24.63 -22.42
CA PRO A 218 -13.03 -24.82 -23.78
C PRO A 218 -11.85 -24.98 -24.74
N LEU A 219 -11.82 -26.07 -25.51
CA LEU A 219 -10.78 -26.36 -26.48
C LEU A 219 -11.38 -26.42 -27.88
N ARG A 220 -11.03 -25.46 -28.73
CA ARG A 220 -11.57 -25.36 -30.10
C ARG A 220 -10.67 -25.96 -31.16
N ARG A 221 -9.37 -25.76 -31.02
CA ARG A 221 -8.38 -26.19 -31.99
C ARG A 221 -7.05 -26.48 -31.32
N LEU A 222 -6.39 -27.56 -31.76
CA LEU A 222 -5.00 -27.88 -31.45
C LEU A 222 -4.42 -28.61 -32.67
N ARG A 223 -3.59 -27.93 -33.47
CA ARG A 223 -3.01 -28.51 -34.69
C ARG A 223 -1.86 -29.47 -34.34
N SER A 224 -1.51 -30.36 -35.26
CA SER A 224 -0.30 -31.19 -35.19
C SER A 224 0.95 -30.35 -34.91
N GLY A 225 1.69 -30.67 -33.85
CA GLY A 225 2.88 -29.93 -33.39
C GLY A 225 2.58 -28.83 -32.38
N ASP A 226 1.31 -28.44 -32.18
CA ASP A 226 0.95 -27.37 -31.26
C ASP A 226 0.88 -27.85 -29.80
N GLN A 227 0.95 -26.88 -28.90
CA GLN A 227 0.70 -26.99 -27.47
C GLN A 227 -0.34 -25.97 -27.02
N VAL A 228 -1.12 -26.30 -26.00
CA VAL A 228 -1.96 -25.37 -25.26
C VAL A 228 -1.79 -25.55 -23.76
N VAL A 229 -1.67 -24.45 -23.01
CA VAL A 229 -1.77 -24.46 -21.54
C VAL A 229 -3.21 -24.15 -21.15
N MET A 230 -3.87 -25.10 -20.50
CA MET A 230 -5.27 -25.06 -20.12
C MET A 230 -5.41 -24.69 -18.65
N LYS A 231 -6.26 -23.70 -18.36
CA LYS A 231 -6.64 -23.30 -16.99
C LYS A 231 -8.02 -23.90 -16.65
N ILE A 232 -8.06 -25.01 -15.92
CA ILE A 232 -9.29 -25.74 -15.57
C ILE A 232 -9.70 -25.37 -14.13
N GLY A 233 -10.94 -24.93 -13.93
CA GLY A 233 -11.45 -24.62 -12.58
C GLY A 233 -11.96 -25.86 -11.86
N VAL A 234 -11.41 -26.15 -10.68
CA VAL A 234 -11.68 -27.34 -9.87
C VAL A 234 -12.05 -26.93 -8.44
N ARG A 235 -13.13 -27.48 -7.91
CA ARG A 235 -13.54 -27.34 -6.51
C ARG A 235 -13.07 -28.55 -5.70
N ASN A 236 -12.49 -28.26 -4.53
CA ASN A 236 -12.20 -29.26 -3.51
C ASN A 236 -13.50 -29.75 -2.87
N THR A 237 -13.69 -31.06 -2.78
CA THR A 237 -14.83 -31.65 -2.04
C THR A 237 -14.42 -32.31 -0.73
N PHE A 238 -13.12 -32.32 -0.39
CA PHE A 238 -12.66 -32.63 0.95
C PHE A 238 -12.94 -31.46 1.90
N LYS A 239 -12.94 -31.75 3.21
CA LYS A 239 -13.09 -30.72 4.25
C LYS A 239 -11.90 -29.77 4.28
N ASP A 240 -10.69 -30.32 4.14
CA ASP A 240 -9.41 -29.61 4.25
C ASP A 240 -8.59 -29.81 2.96
N PRO A 241 -7.63 -28.93 2.64
CA PRO A 241 -6.72 -29.12 1.51
C PRO A 241 -6.00 -30.47 1.56
N THR A 242 -6.11 -31.27 0.51
CA THR A 242 -5.74 -32.70 0.54
C THR A 242 -5.02 -33.13 -0.74
N LYS A 243 -3.91 -33.85 -0.60
CA LYS A 243 -3.24 -34.52 -1.73
C LYS A 243 -4.11 -35.64 -2.29
N THR A 244 -4.30 -35.65 -3.60
CA THR A 244 -5.10 -36.66 -4.30
C THR A 244 -4.55 -36.91 -5.70
N LYS A 245 -5.07 -37.94 -6.38
CA LYS A 245 -4.74 -38.23 -7.77
C LYS A 245 -5.92 -37.89 -8.68
N GLY A 246 -5.61 -37.44 -9.88
CA GLY A 246 -6.61 -37.15 -10.91
C GLY A 246 -6.08 -37.34 -12.32
N GLN A 247 -6.99 -37.45 -13.28
CA GLN A 247 -6.71 -37.57 -14.70
C GLN A 247 -7.30 -36.38 -15.46
N ILE A 248 -6.65 -36.03 -16.56
CA ILE A 248 -7.11 -35.01 -17.49
C ILE A 248 -7.92 -35.73 -18.55
N VAL A 249 -9.14 -35.26 -18.78
CA VAL A 249 -10.07 -35.85 -19.72
C VAL A 249 -10.49 -34.79 -20.73
N ILE A 250 -10.29 -35.09 -22.02
CA ILE A 250 -10.81 -34.25 -23.11
C ILE A 250 -12.10 -34.89 -23.61
N LYS A 251 -13.19 -34.14 -23.55
CA LYS A 251 -14.51 -34.58 -24.01
C LYS A 251 -14.93 -33.82 -25.25
N ASP A 252 -15.62 -34.49 -26.17
CA ASP A 252 -16.26 -33.88 -27.33
C ASP A 252 -17.58 -33.17 -26.96
N ALA A 253 -18.23 -32.55 -27.95
CA ALA A 253 -19.49 -31.83 -27.76
C ALA A 253 -20.66 -32.70 -27.28
N ARG A 254 -20.56 -34.02 -27.39
CA ARG A 254 -21.57 -34.99 -26.91
C ARG A 254 -21.21 -35.53 -25.52
N GLY A 255 -20.11 -35.06 -24.92
CA GLY A 255 -19.61 -35.52 -23.64
C GLY A 255 -18.82 -36.84 -23.71
N LYS A 256 -18.47 -37.33 -24.91
CA LYS A 256 -17.67 -38.54 -25.07
C LYS A 256 -16.19 -38.22 -24.84
N ASP A 257 -15.53 -39.06 -24.04
CA ASP A 257 -14.09 -39.01 -23.84
C ASP A 257 -13.36 -39.33 -25.15
N ILE A 258 -12.51 -38.40 -25.59
CA ILE A 258 -11.63 -38.59 -26.75
C ILE A 258 -10.16 -38.76 -26.33
N PHE A 259 -9.82 -38.38 -25.10
CA PHE A 259 -8.51 -38.58 -24.51
C PHE A 259 -8.61 -38.63 -22.99
N ARG A 260 -7.76 -39.46 -22.38
CA ARG A 260 -7.59 -39.58 -20.94
C ARG A 260 -6.10 -39.76 -20.65
N SER A 261 -5.56 -38.93 -19.77
CA SER A 261 -4.15 -39.02 -19.37
C SER A 261 -3.90 -40.14 -18.35
N GLU A 262 -2.64 -40.37 -18.02
CA GLU A 262 -2.26 -41.02 -16.76
C GLU A 262 -2.70 -40.20 -15.53
N GLU A 263 -2.53 -40.76 -14.33
CA GLU A 263 -2.82 -40.05 -13.09
C GLU A 263 -1.69 -39.10 -12.72
N TYR A 264 -2.05 -37.87 -12.33
CA TYR A 264 -1.17 -36.88 -11.75
C TYR A 264 -1.53 -36.63 -10.28
N GLU A 265 -0.53 -36.31 -9.46
CA GLU A 265 -0.75 -35.86 -8.08
C GLU A 265 -1.15 -34.37 -8.08
N PHE A 266 -2.19 -34.05 -7.32
CA PHE A 266 -2.70 -32.70 -7.14
C PHE A 266 -2.88 -32.39 -5.65
N MET A 267 -2.80 -31.10 -5.31
CA MET A 267 -3.36 -30.59 -4.07
C MET A 267 -4.79 -30.11 -4.35
N ALA A 268 -5.79 -30.79 -3.79
CA ALA A 268 -7.18 -30.36 -3.85
C ALA A 268 -7.40 -29.28 -2.77
N GLY A 269 -7.68 -28.05 -3.19
CA GLY A 269 -7.75 -26.88 -2.30
C GLY A 269 -6.41 -26.16 -2.19
N ILE A 270 -6.45 -24.91 -1.74
CA ILE A 270 -5.26 -24.08 -1.51
C ILE A 270 -4.98 -24.07 0.00
N PRO A 271 -3.83 -24.60 0.46
CA PRO A 271 -3.45 -24.54 1.87
C PRO A 271 -3.22 -23.10 2.35
N ASP A 272 -3.46 -22.84 3.63
CA ASP A 272 -3.10 -21.57 4.26
C ASP A 272 -1.58 -21.36 4.24
N TYR A 273 -1.17 -20.11 4.00
CA TYR A 273 0.25 -19.74 4.04
C TYR A 273 0.78 -19.69 5.48
N LYS A 274 2.01 -20.18 5.65
CA LYS A 274 2.78 -20.11 6.91
C LYS A 274 3.97 -19.17 6.74
N PRO A 275 4.49 -18.56 7.82
CA PRO A 275 5.69 -17.71 7.77
C PRO A 275 6.97 -18.56 7.60
N ALA A 276 7.10 -19.23 6.46
CA ALA A 276 8.23 -20.08 6.09
C ALA A 276 8.39 -20.12 4.56
N ASP A 277 9.63 -20.08 4.07
CA ASP A 277 9.94 -20.01 2.63
C ASP A 277 9.28 -21.13 1.81
N ALA A 278 9.28 -22.35 2.33
CA ALA A 278 8.63 -23.49 1.67
C ALA A 278 7.12 -23.29 1.46
N SER A 279 6.47 -22.48 2.32
CA SER A 279 5.07 -22.12 2.17
C SER A 279 4.89 -20.90 1.27
N LEU A 280 5.68 -19.83 1.48
CA LEU A 280 5.53 -18.56 0.75
C LEU A 280 5.93 -18.68 -0.72
N SER A 281 6.92 -19.52 -1.04
CA SER A 281 7.36 -19.81 -2.42
C SER A 281 6.30 -20.49 -3.29
N GLN A 282 5.21 -21.00 -2.70
CA GLN A 282 4.08 -21.55 -3.44
C GLN A 282 3.13 -20.47 -3.96
N HIS A 283 3.27 -19.21 -3.54
CA HIS A 283 2.42 -18.11 -4.02
C HIS A 283 2.71 -17.82 -5.50
N GLU A 284 1.67 -17.83 -6.32
CA GLU A 284 1.75 -17.58 -7.75
C GLU A 284 1.19 -16.21 -8.12
N ALA A 285 1.72 -15.61 -9.19
CA ALA A 285 1.08 -14.46 -9.80
C ALA A 285 -0.34 -14.83 -10.25
N SER A 286 -1.30 -13.97 -9.92
CA SER A 286 -2.70 -14.14 -10.27
C SER A 286 -2.95 -14.06 -11.77
N ASP A 287 -4.01 -14.73 -12.23
CA ASP A 287 -4.37 -14.76 -13.66
C ASP A 287 -4.61 -13.36 -14.25
N TRP A 288 -5.21 -12.42 -13.52
CA TRP A 288 -5.41 -11.06 -14.04
C TRP A 288 -4.08 -10.37 -14.42
N PHE A 289 -3.02 -10.59 -13.64
CA PHE A 289 -1.72 -9.97 -13.87
C PHE A 289 -1.00 -10.65 -15.04
N ASP A 290 -1.03 -11.98 -15.08
CA ASP A 290 -0.55 -12.74 -16.24
C ASP A 290 -1.25 -12.24 -17.51
N GLU A 291 -2.56 -12.05 -17.48
CA GLU A 291 -3.37 -11.74 -18.65
C GLU A 291 -3.41 -10.25 -19.02
N ALA A 292 -3.04 -9.36 -18.10
CA ALA A 292 -2.99 -7.92 -18.31
C ALA A 292 -1.96 -7.52 -19.37
N LYS A 293 -0.79 -8.19 -19.39
CA LYS A 293 0.35 -8.02 -20.31
C LYS A 293 1.01 -6.63 -20.39
N PHE A 294 0.28 -5.55 -20.17
CA PHE A 294 0.76 -4.18 -20.32
C PHE A 294 0.24 -3.30 -19.20
N GLY A 295 1.12 -2.54 -18.56
CA GLY A 295 0.78 -1.59 -17.50
C GLY A 295 1.71 -0.38 -17.50
N ILE A 296 1.30 0.67 -16.78
CA ILE A 296 2.06 1.93 -16.67
C ILE A 296 2.69 2.02 -15.29
N PHE A 297 3.96 2.40 -15.25
CA PHE A 297 4.69 2.70 -14.03
C PHE A 297 5.16 4.15 -14.05
N ILE A 298 4.96 4.87 -12.95
CA ILE A 298 5.21 6.31 -12.86
C ILE A 298 6.23 6.54 -11.76
N HIS A 299 7.39 7.08 -12.12
CA HIS A 299 8.34 7.64 -11.18
C HIS A 299 8.22 9.15 -11.24
N TRP A 300 7.47 9.71 -10.30
CA TRP A 300 7.25 11.15 -10.19
C TRP A 300 7.33 11.58 -8.73
N GLY A 301 8.17 12.56 -8.45
CA GLY A 301 8.44 13.03 -7.10
C GLY A 301 9.41 14.20 -7.12
N VAL A 302 9.93 14.58 -5.96
CA VAL A 302 10.80 15.76 -5.81
C VAL A 302 12.03 15.72 -6.72
N TYR A 303 12.59 14.54 -7.01
CA TYR A 303 13.71 14.36 -7.95
C TYR A 303 13.37 14.76 -9.39
N SER A 304 12.08 14.86 -9.74
CA SER A 304 11.63 15.39 -11.03
C SER A 304 11.82 16.90 -11.16
N VAL A 305 12.10 17.62 -10.07
CA VAL A 305 12.45 19.05 -10.10
C VAL A 305 13.85 19.27 -10.68
N PRO A 306 14.93 18.66 -10.14
CA PRO A 306 16.24 18.78 -10.77
C PRO A 306 16.35 18.03 -12.11
N ALA A 307 15.52 16.99 -12.31
CA ALA A 307 15.33 16.31 -13.60
C ALA A 307 16.62 15.90 -14.32
N TRP A 308 17.63 15.45 -13.57
CA TRP A 308 18.97 15.26 -14.13
C TRP A 308 19.63 13.94 -13.72
N SER A 309 20.37 13.36 -14.66
CA SER A 309 21.36 12.30 -14.44
C SER A 309 22.49 12.46 -15.44
N ASP A 310 23.60 11.77 -15.22
CA ASP A 310 24.73 11.73 -16.15
C ASP A 310 24.56 10.70 -17.29
N GLY A 311 23.35 10.13 -17.44
CA GLY A 311 23.05 9.06 -18.39
C GLY A 311 23.65 7.69 -18.03
N LYS A 312 24.36 7.58 -16.90
CA LYS A 312 24.91 6.32 -16.36
C LYS A 312 24.21 5.87 -15.07
N THR A 313 23.46 6.78 -14.47
CA THR A 313 22.71 6.61 -13.22
C THR A 313 21.25 6.97 -13.44
N TYR A 314 20.37 6.55 -12.53
CA TYR A 314 18.95 6.90 -12.63
C TYR A 314 18.65 8.27 -12.00
N ALA A 315 17.82 9.06 -12.65
CA ALA A 315 17.49 10.43 -12.21
C ALA A 315 16.72 10.44 -10.90
N GLU A 316 15.87 9.45 -10.61
CA GLU A 316 15.17 9.33 -9.33
C GLU A 316 16.13 9.03 -8.16
N SER A 317 17.33 8.51 -8.45
CA SER A 317 18.40 8.33 -7.47
C SER A 317 19.21 9.60 -7.21
N TYR A 318 18.76 10.78 -7.68
CA TYR A 318 19.50 12.05 -7.60
C TYR A 318 20.08 12.30 -6.20
N VAL A 319 19.23 12.23 -5.17
CA VAL A 319 19.64 12.46 -3.77
C VAL A 319 20.71 11.46 -3.33
N TRP A 320 20.55 10.18 -3.68
CA TRP A 320 21.51 9.16 -3.32
C TRP A 320 22.86 9.39 -4.00
N ILE A 321 22.89 9.69 -5.31
CA ILE A 321 24.14 9.92 -6.06
C ILE A 321 24.82 11.23 -5.63
N GLN A 322 24.04 12.27 -5.32
CA GLN A 322 24.54 13.52 -4.78
C GLN A 322 25.29 13.29 -3.46
N HIS A 323 24.74 12.46 -2.57
CA HIS A 323 25.32 12.19 -1.25
C HIS A 323 26.33 11.04 -1.22
N LYS A 324 26.38 10.20 -2.26
CA LYS A 324 27.27 9.03 -2.31
C LYS A 324 28.76 9.39 -2.26
N SER A 325 29.16 10.44 -2.97
CA SER A 325 30.55 10.91 -2.98
C SER A 325 30.64 12.37 -3.43
N ILE A 326 31.46 13.16 -2.74
CA ILE A 326 31.92 14.46 -3.23
C ILE A 326 32.56 14.28 -4.62
N ASN A 327 32.25 15.20 -5.55
CA ASN A 327 32.63 15.14 -6.96
C ASN A 327 31.99 13.99 -7.77
N SER A 328 30.89 13.39 -7.31
CA SER A 328 30.04 12.63 -8.23
C SER A 328 29.53 13.54 -9.35
N SER A 329 29.11 12.95 -10.47
CA SER A 329 28.54 13.70 -11.58
C SER A 329 27.31 14.50 -11.15
N THR A 330 26.42 13.90 -10.35
CA THR A 330 25.27 14.58 -9.75
C THR A 330 25.66 15.65 -8.74
N TRP A 331 26.66 15.41 -7.89
CA TRP A 331 27.15 16.42 -6.95
C TRP A 331 27.72 17.64 -7.69
N THR A 332 28.51 17.39 -8.73
CA THR A 332 29.12 18.44 -9.56
C THR A 332 28.07 19.28 -10.26
N HIS A 333 27.11 18.61 -10.91
CA HIS A 333 25.97 19.28 -11.53
C HIS A 333 25.14 20.08 -10.52
N HIS A 334 24.84 19.49 -9.36
CA HIS A 334 24.06 20.16 -8.32
C HIS A 334 24.73 21.45 -7.85
N ARG A 335 26.04 21.38 -7.58
CA ARG A 335 26.85 22.54 -7.22
C ARG A 335 26.87 23.60 -8.32
N GLU A 336 27.02 23.19 -9.58
CA GLU A 336 27.15 24.12 -10.71
C GLU A 336 25.83 24.83 -11.05
N ILE A 337 24.69 24.15 -10.91
CA ILE A 337 23.37 24.68 -11.27
C ILE A 337 22.65 25.35 -10.08
N TYR A 338 22.71 24.74 -8.89
CA TYR A 338 21.95 25.18 -7.71
C TYR A 338 22.84 25.79 -6.62
N GLY A 339 24.10 25.34 -6.51
CA GLY A 339 25.05 25.81 -5.52
C GLY A 339 25.25 24.85 -4.35
N GLU A 340 26.29 25.06 -3.54
CA GLU A 340 26.65 24.17 -2.42
C GLU A 340 25.70 24.26 -1.22
N ASN A 341 24.90 25.34 -1.15
CA ASN A 341 23.98 25.61 -0.05
C ASN A 341 22.55 25.12 -0.32
N VAL A 342 22.26 24.68 -1.54
CA VAL A 342 20.98 24.06 -1.85
C VAL A 342 21.06 22.60 -1.43
N VAL A 343 20.13 22.15 -0.60
CA VAL A 343 19.96 20.74 -0.25
C VAL A 343 18.80 20.15 -1.02
N TYR A 344 18.76 18.83 -1.14
CA TYR A 344 17.72 18.16 -1.93
C TYR A 344 16.30 18.53 -1.48
N ASP A 345 16.08 18.72 -0.18
CA ASP A 345 14.78 19.08 0.40
C ASP A 345 14.30 20.47 -0.03
N ASP A 346 15.20 21.37 -0.45
CA ASP A 346 14.80 22.69 -0.97
C ASP A 346 13.98 22.55 -2.26
N PHE A 347 14.14 21.44 -3.01
CA PHE A 347 13.32 21.16 -4.19
C PHE A 347 11.86 20.79 -3.84
N ILE A 348 11.52 20.47 -2.60
CA ILE A 348 10.14 20.13 -2.19
C ILE A 348 9.21 21.30 -2.51
N ALA A 349 9.63 22.53 -2.21
CA ALA A 349 8.84 23.73 -2.47
C ALA A 349 8.61 23.97 -3.98
N ASN A 350 9.50 23.45 -4.83
CA ASN A 350 9.41 23.56 -6.29
C ASN A 350 8.61 22.42 -6.93
N PHE A 351 8.34 21.34 -6.22
CA PHE A 351 7.51 20.23 -6.70
C PHE A 351 6.02 20.56 -6.52
N THR A 352 5.53 21.53 -7.30
CA THR A 352 4.19 22.10 -7.13
C THR A 352 3.07 21.30 -7.78
N ALA A 353 3.39 20.45 -8.76
CA ALA A 353 2.41 19.73 -9.58
C ALA A 353 1.33 20.65 -10.21
N SER A 354 1.63 21.92 -10.47
CA SER A 354 0.60 22.94 -10.82
C SER A 354 -0.18 22.66 -12.10
N GLU A 355 0.38 21.88 -13.02
CA GLU A 355 -0.25 21.48 -14.30
C GLU A 355 -0.79 20.04 -14.24
N TRP A 356 -0.80 19.40 -13.07
CA TRP A 356 -1.19 18.00 -12.97
C TRP A 356 -2.71 17.85 -13.03
N ASN A 357 -3.16 17.08 -14.02
CA ASN A 357 -4.54 16.63 -14.15
C ASN A 357 -4.59 15.10 -14.08
N PRO A 358 -5.10 14.50 -12.98
CA PRO A 358 -5.18 13.05 -12.85
C PRO A 358 -6.13 12.43 -13.88
N ASP A 359 -7.22 13.09 -14.25
CA ASP A 359 -8.18 12.56 -15.23
C ASP A 359 -7.50 12.39 -16.60
N GLU A 360 -6.77 13.40 -17.06
CA GLU A 360 -6.01 13.33 -18.32
C GLU A 360 -4.98 12.20 -18.33
N TRP A 361 -4.31 11.95 -17.20
CA TRP A 361 -3.38 10.84 -17.06
C TRP A 361 -4.10 9.49 -17.15
N THR A 362 -5.21 9.32 -16.43
CA THR A 362 -5.97 8.07 -16.46
C THR A 362 -6.57 7.80 -17.84
N ASP A 363 -7.09 8.83 -18.52
CA ASP A 363 -7.56 8.74 -19.90
C ASP A 363 -6.42 8.34 -20.84
N LEU A 364 -5.24 8.95 -20.72
CA LEU A 364 -4.06 8.58 -21.50
C LEU A 364 -3.69 7.10 -21.28
N PHE A 365 -3.64 6.64 -20.03
CA PHE A 365 -3.24 5.27 -19.72
C PHE A 365 -4.28 4.27 -20.21
N ALA A 366 -5.57 4.55 -20.02
CA ALA A 366 -6.65 3.73 -20.57
C ALA A 366 -6.58 3.66 -22.10
N ASN A 367 -6.40 4.81 -22.77
CA ASN A 367 -6.28 4.89 -24.23
C ASN A 367 -4.99 4.25 -24.77
N SER A 368 -3.93 4.16 -23.97
CA SER A 368 -2.72 3.40 -24.32
C SER A 368 -2.95 1.89 -24.38
N GLY A 369 -4.06 1.41 -23.81
CA GLY A 369 -4.39 -0.02 -23.70
C GLY A 369 -3.81 -0.69 -22.45
N ALA A 370 -3.18 0.06 -21.55
CA ALA A 370 -2.68 -0.44 -20.27
C ALA A 370 -3.82 -1.06 -19.44
N LYS A 371 -3.51 -2.14 -18.74
CA LYS A 371 -4.46 -2.92 -17.93
C LYS A 371 -4.24 -2.77 -16.43
N TYR A 372 -3.13 -2.17 -16.03
CA TYR A 372 -2.84 -1.82 -14.64
C TYR A 372 -1.91 -0.60 -14.58
N PHE A 373 -2.07 0.21 -13.54
CA PHE A 373 -1.09 1.19 -13.09
C PHE A 373 -1.21 1.30 -11.57
N THR A 374 -0.26 1.95 -10.89
CA THR A 374 -0.02 1.75 -9.45
C THR A 374 -1.06 2.36 -8.50
N VAL A 375 -1.97 3.21 -8.99
CA VAL A 375 -3.11 3.75 -8.23
C VAL A 375 -4.24 4.03 -9.20
N ASN A 376 -5.31 3.23 -9.24
CA ASN A 376 -6.41 3.41 -10.21
C ASN A 376 -7.40 4.50 -9.75
N ASP A 377 -7.64 4.57 -8.44
CA ASP A 377 -8.54 5.52 -7.82
C ASP A 377 -7.88 6.05 -6.55
N TRP A 378 -7.36 7.29 -6.59
CA TRP A 378 -6.66 7.88 -5.44
C TRP A 378 -7.51 7.91 -4.16
N VAL A 379 -8.82 8.12 -4.30
CA VAL A 379 -9.77 8.21 -3.19
C VAL A 379 -9.97 6.83 -2.55
N ARG A 380 -10.13 5.78 -3.38
CA ARG A 380 -10.45 4.43 -2.88
C ARG A 380 -9.25 3.53 -2.63
N ASP A 381 -8.19 3.68 -3.41
CA ASP A 381 -7.01 2.81 -3.34
C ASP A 381 -5.98 3.32 -2.33
N LEU A 382 -5.98 4.62 -2.01
CA LEU A 382 -5.00 5.21 -1.08
C LEU A 382 -5.66 5.91 0.12
N GLN A 383 -6.49 6.92 -0.13
CA GLN A 383 -7.08 7.72 0.96
C GLN A 383 -7.96 6.86 1.87
N LYS A 384 -8.79 5.98 1.30
CA LYS A 384 -9.70 5.12 2.07
C LYS A 384 -8.95 4.16 3.01
N PRO A 385 -8.00 3.32 2.57
CA PRO A 385 -7.25 2.46 3.49
C PRO A 385 -6.54 3.23 4.60
N GLN A 386 -5.98 4.41 4.29
CA GLN A 386 -5.35 5.27 5.30
C GLN A 386 -6.36 5.75 6.34
N MET A 387 -7.54 6.22 5.91
CA MET A 387 -8.59 6.61 6.84
C MET A 387 -9.06 5.40 7.67
N GLU A 388 -9.38 4.26 7.05
CA GLU A 388 -9.80 3.06 7.77
C GLU A 388 -8.76 2.60 8.81
N THR A 389 -7.47 2.71 8.50
CA THR A 389 -6.38 2.43 9.45
C THR A 389 -6.46 3.36 10.66
N LEU A 390 -6.61 4.67 10.46
CA LEU A 390 -6.78 5.63 11.56
C LEU A 390 -8.04 5.34 12.39
N LEU A 391 -9.15 4.99 11.73
CA LEU A 391 -10.44 4.77 12.38
C LEU A 391 -10.49 3.49 13.20
N TYR A 392 -9.94 2.39 12.68
CA TYR A 392 -10.10 1.06 13.27
C TYR A 392 -8.85 0.54 13.99
N ASP A 393 -7.65 0.89 13.53
CA ASP A 393 -6.41 0.38 14.13
C ASP A 393 -5.87 1.33 15.21
N TYR A 394 -5.96 2.65 14.96
CA TYR A 394 -5.61 3.67 15.96
C TYR A 394 -6.80 4.08 16.83
N GLU A 395 -8.01 3.65 16.45
CA GLU A 395 -9.24 3.85 17.21
C GLU A 395 -9.46 5.32 17.61
N VAL A 396 -9.32 6.25 16.66
CA VAL A 396 -9.46 7.68 16.95
C VAL A 396 -10.88 8.05 17.39
N ASP A 397 -11.01 8.95 18.37
CA ASP A 397 -12.31 9.50 18.80
C ASP A 397 -12.76 10.69 17.94
N ALA A 398 -11.80 11.36 17.29
CA ALA A 398 -12.08 12.47 16.40
C ALA A 398 -11.27 12.32 15.11
N ILE A 399 -11.93 12.49 13.96
CA ILE A 399 -11.24 12.67 12.68
C ILE A 399 -11.34 14.12 12.23
N TRP A 400 -10.18 14.75 12.08
CA TRP A 400 -10.04 16.15 11.70
C TRP A 400 -9.41 16.22 10.32
N CYS A 401 -10.24 16.27 9.28
CA CYS A 401 -9.78 16.40 7.91
C CYS A 401 -9.51 17.86 7.57
N ASP A 402 -8.83 18.13 6.46
CA ASP A 402 -8.62 19.49 5.99
C ASP A 402 -8.91 19.62 4.49
N ILE A 403 -8.97 20.85 3.99
CA ILE A 403 -9.11 21.27 2.57
C ILE A 403 -10.37 20.79 1.83
N GLY A 404 -11.09 19.80 2.33
CA GLY A 404 -12.26 19.23 1.66
C GLY A 404 -11.89 18.51 0.35
N GLY A 405 -12.87 18.40 -0.56
CA GLY A 405 -12.68 17.75 -1.87
C GLY A 405 -13.18 16.30 -1.94
N PRO A 406 -12.89 15.57 -3.03
CA PRO A 406 -13.24 14.17 -3.17
C PRO A 406 -12.69 13.33 -2.01
N SER A 407 -13.56 12.53 -1.40
CA SER A 407 -13.24 11.79 -0.17
C SER A 407 -14.05 10.51 -0.06
N PRO A 408 -13.48 9.41 0.49
CA PRO A 408 -14.21 8.18 0.75
C PRO A 408 -15.00 8.24 2.06
N PHE A 409 -14.98 9.37 2.78
CA PHE A 409 -15.54 9.44 4.13
C PHE A 409 -17.01 9.01 4.19
N ASP A 410 -17.84 9.45 3.24
CA ASP A 410 -19.26 9.02 3.16
C ASP A 410 -19.41 7.50 2.97
N GLU A 411 -18.44 6.82 2.35
CA GLU A 411 -18.45 5.35 2.19
C GLU A 411 -18.13 4.62 3.49
N ILE A 412 -17.27 5.19 4.34
CA ILE A 412 -16.73 4.53 5.53
C ILE A 412 -17.37 4.98 6.85
N ALA A 413 -17.98 6.17 6.89
CA ALA A 413 -18.51 6.78 8.10
C ALA A 413 -19.55 5.90 8.80
N ALA A 414 -20.47 5.30 8.04
CA ALA A 414 -21.49 4.42 8.60
C ALA A 414 -20.88 3.17 9.27
N GLY A 415 -19.81 2.61 8.69
CA GLY A 415 -19.07 1.49 9.29
C GLY A 415 -18.42 1.92 10.60
N TRP A 416 -17.74 3.06 10.59
CA TRP A 416 -17.04 3.59 11.76
C TRP A 416 -18.00 3.93 12.91
N TYR A 417 -19.14 4.56 12.64
CA TYR A 417 -20.14 4.88 13.66
C TYR A 417 -20.75 3.63 14.29
N ASN A 418 -21.02 2.60 13.49
CA ASN A 418 -21.54 1.33 13.98
C ASN A 418 -20.50 0.58 14.81
N TRP A 419 -19.24 0.59 14.38
CA TRP A 419 -18.13 0.04 15.14
C TRP A 419 -17.97 0.77 16.49
N ALA A 420 -17.92 2.11 16.48
CA ALA A 420 -17.77 2.93 17.68
C ALA A 420 -18.88 2.62 18.69
N LYS A 421 -20.14 2.53 18.23
CA LYS A 421 -21.28 2.14 19.06
C LYS A 421 -21.10 0.75 19.69
N GLN A 422 -20.65 -0.24 18.91
CA GLN A 422 -20.43 -1.60 19.40
C GLN A 422 -19.26 -1.66 20.40
N SER A 423 -18.25 -0.84 20.21
CA SER A 423 -17.09 -0.71 21.08
C SER A 423 -17.34 0.17 22.31
N GLY A 424 -18.55 0.71 22.49
CA GLY A 424 -18.88 1.60 23.61
C GLY A 424 -18.20 2.97 23.54
N ARG A 425 -17.82 3.41 22.34
CA ARG A 425 -17.12 4.67 22.06
C ARG A 425 -18.07 5.70 21.45
N GLN A 426 -17.71 6.98 21.61
CA GLN A 426 -18.33 8.09 20.91
C GLN A 426 -17.28 8.71 20.01
N VAL A 427 -17.63 8.93 18.74
CA VAL A 427 -16.72 9.46 17.73
C VAL A 427 -17.31 10.69 17.07
N ASN A 428 -16.45 11.55 16.50
CA ASN A 428 -16.91 12.75 15.80
C ASN A 428 -16.02 13.15 14.60
N ASN A 429 -16.62 13.84 13.62
CA ASN A 429 -15.90 14.38 12.46
C ASN A 429 -16.11 15.89 12.26
N ASN A 430 -15.07 16.57 11.76
CA ASN A 430 -15.17 17.98 11.38
C ASN A 430 -15.84 18.17 10.00
N ASN A 431 -16.12 19.41 9.61
CA ASN A 431 -16.79 19.75 8.35
C ASN A 431 -15.86 19.81 7.12
N ARG A 432 -14.68 19.19 7.18
CA ARG A 432 -13.66 19.26 6.11
C ARG A 432 -13.30 17.90 5.53
N CYS A 433 -14.03 16.83 5.88
CA CYS A 433 -13.78 15.49 5.36
C CYS A 433 -14.37 15.20 3.98
N GLY A 434 -14.84 16.22 3.24
CA GLY A 434 -15.36 16.06 1.87
C GLY A 434 -16.75 15.40 1.76
N GLY A 435 -17.35 14.98 2.88
CA GLY A 435 -18.68 14.37 2.93
C GLY A 435 -19.82 15.39 3.02
N ASN A 436 -21.05 14.91 2.81
CA ASN A 436 -22.26 15.75 2.93
C ASN A 436 -22.69 16.02 4.39
N TYR A 437 -21.95 15.48 5.37
CA TYR A 437 -22.29 15.55 6.79
C TYR A 437 -21.07 15.81 7.68
N SER A 438 -21.30 16.49 8.80
CA SER A 438 -20.33 16.65 9.88
C SER A 438 -20.99 16.84 11.25
N ASP A 439 -20.21 16.64 12.31
CA ASP A 439 -20.66 16.86 13.69
C ASP A 439 -20.41 18.30 14.16
N PHE A 440 -19.33 18.94 13.69
CA PHE A 440 -18.97 20.31 14.07
C PHE A 440 -18.27 21.08 12.95
N ASN A 441 -18.31 22.41 13.05
CA ASN A 441 -17.69 23.33 12.09
C ASN A 441 -16.33 23.83 12.59
N THR A 442 -15.37 24.06 11.69
CA THR A 442 -14.00 24.48 12.04
C THR A 442 -13.54 25.80 11.39
N PRO A 443 -13.98 26.96 11.91
CA PRO A 443 -13.43 28.25 11.48
C PRO A 443 -11.98 28.40 11.98
N GLU A 444 -11.06 28.79 11.09
CA GLU A 444 -9.63 28.97 11.40
C GLU A 444 -9.32 30.42 11.72
N TYR A 445 -8.48 30.66 12.74
CA TYR A 445 -8.08 31.99 13.23
C TYR A 445 -9.24 32.96 13.49
N PHE A 446 -10.45 32.43 13.68
CA PHE A 446 -11.67 33.22 13.69
C PHE A 446 -12.53 32.90 14.90
N THR A 447 -13.08 33.96 15.50
CA THR A 447 -14.09 33.88 16.55
C THR A 447 -15.40 34.44 16.04
N LEU A 448 -16.50 33.82 16.44
CA LEU A 448 -17.84 34.25 16.00
C LEU A 448 -18.30 35.46 16.80
N ASN A 449 -19.25 36.24 16.28
CA ASN A 449 -19.79 37.41 17.00
C ASN A 449 -20.97 37.08 17.92
N SER A 450 -21.57 35.89 17.77
CA SER A 450 -22.72 35.42 18.53
C SER A 450 -22.55 33.95 18.92
N TYR A 451 -23.35 33.50 19.88
CA TYR A 451 -23.41 32.08 20.22
C TYR A 451 -23.92 31.27 19.04
N GLN A 452 -23.48 30.01 18.96
CA GLN A 452 -23.97 29.06 17.97
C GLN A 452 -24.68 27.88 18.62
N VAL A 453 -25.81 27.49 18.03
CA VAL A 453 -26.53 26.28 18.43
C VAL A 453 -25.80 25.03 17.94
N ARG A 454 -25.29 25.05 16.69
CA ARG A 454 -24.46 23.97 16.15
C ARG A 454 -23.08 24.06 16.77
N LYS A 455 -22.52 22.89 17.14
CA LYS A 455 -21.17 22.83 17.72
C LYS A 455 -20.13 23.25 16.68
N TRP A 456 -19.09 23.92 17.17
CA TRP A 456 -17.96 24.37 16.37
C TRP A 456 -16.69 24.38 17.21
N GLU A 457 -15.55 24.38 16.53
CA GLU A 457 -14.22 24.42 17.12
C GLU A 457 -13.34 25.38 16.34
N SER A 458 -12.93 26.47 16.97
CA SER A 458 -11.93 27.35 16.38
C SER A 458 -10.55 26.74 16.55
N ASN A 459 -9.67 26.98 15.60
CA ASN A 459 -8.27 26.56 15.71
C ASN A 459 -7.32 27.65 15.20
N SER A 460 -6.12 27.68 15.77
CA SER A 460 -5.05 28.62 15.41
C SER A 460 -3.72 28.13 15.97
N GLY A 461 -2.60 28.56 15.37
CA GLY A 461 -1.27 28.43 15.97
C GLY A 461 -1.02 29.40 17.12
N LEU A 462 -0.07 29.05 17.99
CA LEU A 462 0.58 30.00 18.92
C LEU A 462 1.47 31.01 18.18
N ASP A 463 1.96 30.63 17.01
CA ASP A 463 2.54 31.53 16.04
C ASP A 463 1.42 32.32 15.32
N PRO A 464 1.53 33.65 15.17
CA PRO A 464 0.47 34.47 14.56
C PRO A 464 0.29 34.26 13.05
N HIS A 465 1.18 33.52 12.40
CA HIS A 465 1.25 33.37 10.95
C HIS A 465 1.32 31.92 10.48
N SER A 466 1.49 30.95 11.38
CA SER A 466 1.73 29.55 11.05
C SER A 466 1.17 28.62 12.12
N TYR A 467 0.85 27.38 11.71
CA TYR A 467 0.65 26.26 12.64
C TYR A 467 2.03 25.67 13.02
N GLY A 468 2.79 25.18 12.03
CA GLY A 468 4.15 24.68 12.26
C GLY A 468 5.16 25.74 12.73
N TYR A 469 6.27 25.30 13.34
CA TYR A 469 7.34 26.19 13.79
C TYR A 469 7.87 27.07 12.64
N ASN A 470 7.88 28.39 12.86
CA ASN A 470 8.39 29.38 11.93
C ASN A 470 9.56 30.15 12.55
N SER A 471 10.79 29.85 12.09
CA SER A 471 12.00 30.54 12.54
C SER A 471 12.07 32.01 12.10
N GLY A 472 11.24 32.41 11.13
CA GLY A 472 11.11 33.81 10.69
C GLY A 472 10.24 34.66 11.61
N THR A 473 9.43 34.06 12.48
CA THR A 473 8.60 34.78 13.44
C THR A 473 9.46 35.26 14.62
N ALA A 474 9.48 36.56 14.86
CA ALA A 474 10.16 37.10 16.03
C ALA A 474 9.53 36.57 17.33
N LEU A 475 10.35 36.13 18.29
CA LEU A 475 9.93 35.46 19.53
C LEU A 475 8.92 36.28 20.36
N ASP A 476 8.99 37.62 20.28
CA ASP A 476 8.06 38.50 20.96
C ASP A 476 6.63 38.46 20.38
N LYS A 477 6.46 37.98 19.14
CA LYS A 477 5.17 37.93 18.41
C LYS A 477 4.32 36.70 18.69
N TYR A 478 4.88 35.66 19.29
CA TYR A 478 4.10 34.51 19.75
C TYR A 478 3.07 34.94 20.80
N MET A 479 1.89 34.31 20.76
CA MET A 479 0.80 34.56 21.70
C MET A 479 1.28 34.49 23.15
N LYS A 480 0.79 35.39 24.00
CA LYS A 480 1.06 35.36 25.45
C LYS A 480 -0.05 34.60 26.18
N GLY A 481 0.18 34.22 27.44
CA GLY A 481 -0.82 33.48 28.21
C GLY A 481 -2.17 34.21 28.32
N VAL A 482 -2.12 35.54 28.40
CA VAL A 482 -3.32 36.39 28.37
C VAL A 482 -4.13 36.27 27.09
N ASP A 483 -3.47 36.10 25.94
CA ASP A 483 -4.14 35.97 24.64
C ASP A 483 -4.84 34.61 24.55
N VAL A 484 -4.14 33.54 24.94
CA VAL A 484 -4.69 32.16 25.00
C VAL A 484 -5.91 32.10 25.91
N ILE A 485 -5.83 32.66 27.12
CA ILE A 485 -6.93 32.65 28.09
C ILE A 485 -8.13 33.44 27.56
N LYS A 486 -7.90 34.66 27.03
CA LYS A 486 -8.98 35.50 26.51
C LYS A 486 -9.67 34.87 25.31
N GLN A 487 -8.91 34.26 24.41
CA GLN A 487 -9.45 33.59 23.22
C GLN A 487 -10.25 32.34 23.61
N LEU A 488 -9.74 31.52 24.54
CA LEU A 488 -10.47 30.38 25.09
C LEU A 488 -11.80 30.82 25.71
N VAL A 489 -11.79 31.81 26.59
CA VAL A 489 -13.00 32.32 27.26
C VAL A 489 -14.01 32.86 26.24
N ASP A 490 -13.54 33.63 25.25
CA ASP A 490 -14.38 34.19 24.21
C ASP A 490 -15.06 33.09 23.36
N ILE A 491 -14.30 32.10 22.91
CA ILE A 491 -14.79 30.97 22.11
C ILE A 491 -15.81 30.13 22.90
N VAL A 492 -15.48 29.78 24.15
CA VAL A 492 -16.34 28.94 25.01
C VAL A 492 -17.66 29.62 25.31
N SER A 493 -17.65 30.95 25.57
CA SER A 493 -18.87 31.73 25.81
C SER A 493 -19.86 31.70 24.64
N LYS A 494 -19.38 31.38 23.42
CA LYS A 494 -20.16 31.30 22.18
C LYS A 494 -20.44 29.85 21.76
N GLY A 495 -20.15 28.88 22.63
CA GLY A 495 -20.43 27.46 22.45
C GLY A 495 -19.33 26.69 21.71
N GLY A 496 -18.22 27.34 21.36
CA GLY A 496 -17.12 26.72 20.65
C GLY A 496 -16.17 25.92 21.54
N ASN A 497 -15.33 25.11 20.91
CA ASN A 497 -14.07 24.62 21.49
C ASN A 497 -12.89 25.41 20.89
N TYR A 498 -11.76 25.42 21.59
CA TYR A 498 -10.53 26.02 21.07
C TYR A 498 -9.45 24.95 20.95
N LEU A 499 -9.08 24.63 19.71
CA LEU A 499 -7.98 23.74 19.37
C LEU A 499 -6.74 24.59 19.07
N LEU A 500 -5.88 24.73 20.07
CA LEU A 500 -4.64 25.50 19.95
C LEU A 500 -3.50 24.61 19.47
N ASP A 501 -2.91 25.00 18.35
CA ASP A 501 -1.80 24.28 17.75
C ASP A 501 -0.44 24.70 18.34
N VAL A 502 0.45 23.73 18.40
CA VAL A 502 1.83 23.88 18.82
C VAL A 502 2.70 23.31 17.70
N GLY A 503 3.57 24.14 17.12
CA GLY A 503 4.55 23.70 16.13
C GLY A 503 5.91 23.44 16.78
N PRO A 504 6.32 22.17 17.01
CA PRO A 504 7.67 21.87 17.47
C PRO A 504 8.72 22.21 16.40
N THR A 505 9.96 22.43 16.82
CA THR A 505 11.09 22.51 15.91
C THR A 505 11.35 21.16 15.24
N ALA A 506 12.19 21.13 14.20
CA ALA A 506 12.59 19.90 13.52
C ALA A 506 13.23 18.83 14.44
N THR A 507 13.74 19.22 15.62
CA THR A 507 14.29 18.29 16.62
C THR A 507 13.23 17.77 17.60
N GLY A 508 11.98 18.22 17.48
CA GLY A 508 10.88 17.89 18.39
C GLY A 508 10.80 18.79 19.63
N GLN A 509 11.58 19.87 19.70
CA GLN A 509 11.51 20.81 20.83
C GLN A 509 10.32 21.76 20.68
N ILE A 510 9.57 21.97 21.75
CA ILE A 510 8.60 23.08 21.84
C ILE A 510 9.30 24.25 22.54
N ILE A 511 9.36 25.41 21.88
CA ILE A 511 10.12 26.56 22.39
C ILE A 511 9.47 27.19 23.63
N PRO A 512 10.24 27.89 24.49
CA PRO A 512 9.72 28.58 25.68
C PRO A 512 8.54 29.52 25.39
N GLU A 513 8.55 30.16 24.23
CA GLU A 513 7.52 31.11 23.78
C GLU A 513 6.18 30.43 23.53
N MET A 514 6.15 29.13 23.25
CA MET A 514 4.93 28.33 23.13
C MET A 514 4.58 27.62 24.45
N THR A 515 5.57 27.12 25.19
CA THR A 515 5.30 26.39 26.45
C THR A 515 4.84 27.32 27.59
N THR A 516 5.45 28.50 27.72
CA THR A 516 5.11 29.48 28.77
C THR A 516 3.63 29.88 28.75
N PRO A 517 3.04 30.34 27.63
CA PRO A 517 1.62 30.73 27.59
C PRO A 517 0.68 29.54 27.86
N LEU A 518 1.03 28.32 27.43
CA LEU A 518 0.25 27.12 27.73
C LEU A 518 0.25 26.81 29.24
N LEU A 519 1.40 26.92 29.90
CA LEU A 519 1.52 26.73 31.34
C LEU A 519 0.77 27.81 32.13
N GLN A 520 0.82 29.07 31.69
CA GLN A 520 0.04 30.16 32.27
C GLN A 520 -1.47 29.92 32.13
N ALA A 521 -1.93 29.47 30.96
CA ALA A 521 -3.32 29.09 30.75
C ALA A 521 -3.73 27.91 31.66
N GLY A 522 -2.86 26.89 31.80
CA GLY A 522 -3.07 25.77 32.72
C GLY A 522 -3.17 26.20 34.19
N GLN A 523 -2.32 27.12 34.63
CA GLN A 523 -2.38 27.70 35.98
C GLN A 523 -3.70 28.43 36.21
N TRP A 524 -4.15 29.26 35.26
CA TRP A 524 -5.43 29.95 35.35
C TRP A 524 -6.62 28.97 35.38
N LEU A 525 -6.60 27.95 34.50
CA LEU A 525 -7.63 26.92 34.45
C LEU A 525 -7.68 26.07 35.73
N SER A 526 -6.58 25.94 36.48
CA SER A 526 -6.56 25.17 37.73
C SER A 526 -7.52 25.73 38.79
N HIS A 527 -7.74 27.04 38.81
CA HIS A 527 -8.69 27.69 39.73
C HIS A 527 -9.97 28.15 39.02
N SER A 528 -9.91 28.57 37.75
CA SER A 528 -11.05 29.10 36.99
C SER A 528 -11.74 28.08 36.08
N GLY A 529 -11.25 26.83 36.00
CA GLY A 529 -11.72 25.82 35.06
C GLY A 529 -13.21 25.48 35.21
N ALA A 530 -13.80 25.67 36.39
CA ALA A 530 -15.24 25.50 36.61
C ALA A 530 -16.10 26.46 35.76
N ALA A 531 -15.56 27.62 35.35
CA ALA A 531 -16.22 28.57 34.45
C ALA A 531 -16.09 28.20 32.96
N ILE A 532 -15.34 27.13 32.64
CA ILE A 532 -15.03 26.71 31.26
C ILE A 532 -15.55 25.29 31.02
N TYR A 533 -15.02 24.32 31.77
CA TYR A 533 -15.34 22.92 31.59
C TYR A 533 -16.79 22.61 31.99
N SER A 534 -17.45 21.73 31.24
CA SER A 534 -18.84 21.31 31.46
C SER A 534 -19.89 22.44 31.42
N THR A 535 -19.50 23.64 30.96
CA THR A 535 -20.42 24.78 30.81
C THR A 535 -21.10 24.79 29.44
N ARG A 536 -22.07 25.68 29.28
CA ARG A 536 -22.70 26.06 28.00
C ARG A 536 -22.70 27.57 27.83
N TYR A 537 -22.89 28.02 26.59
CA TYR A 537 -23.13 29.42 26.29
C TYR A 537 -24.42 29.91 26.95
N TRP A 538 -24.51 31.20 27.23
CA TRP A 538 -25.76 31.82 27.65
C TRP A 538 -26.51 32.38 26.44
N SER A 539 -27.72 31.85 26.19
CA SER A 539 -28.50 32.15 24.97
C SER A 539 -29.04 33.58 24.90
N VAL A 540 -29.09 34.31 26.01
CA VAL A 540 -29.53 35.72 26.03
C VAL A 540 -28.44 36.64 25.48
N GLY A 541 -27.17 36.34 25.74
CA GLY A 541 -26.05 37.10 25.23
C GLY A 541 -24.71 36.52 25.72
N PRO A 542 -23.79 36.09 24.84
CA PRO A 542 -22.55 35.43 25.25
C PRO A 542 -21.52 36.42 25.84
N ALA A 543 -21.73 37.73 25.68
CA ALA A 543 -20.80 38.77 26.08
C ALA A 543 -21.51 40.06 26.49
N ASP A 544 -20.85 40.81 27.39
CA ASP A 544 -21.13 42.24 27.65
C ASP A 544 -19.97 43.03 27.06
N THR A 545 -20.18 43.67 25.91
CA THR A 545 -19.14 44.44 25.22
C THR A 545 -18.78 45.74 25.94
N THR A 546 -19.64 46.24 26.83
CA THR A 546 -19.38 47.48 27.59
C THR A 546 -18.29 47.27 28.63
N TYR A 547 -18.37 46.15 29.36
CA TYR A 547 -17.43 45.81 30.43
C TYR A 547 -16.45 44.70 30.04
N ASN A 548 -16.44 44.31 28.76
CA ASN A 548 -15.61 43.24 28.21
C ASN A 548 -15.74 41.92 28.99
N LEU A 549 -16.98 41.49 29.21
CA LEU A 549 -17.30 40.26 29.93
C LEU A 549 -17.71 39.15 28.97
N ARG A 550 -17.57 37.91 29.44
CA ARG A 550 -18.09 36.69 28.81
C ARG A 550 -18.88 35.88 29.82
N PHE A 551 -19.86 35.13 29.32
CA PHE A 551 -20.77 34.37 30.16
C PHE A 551 -20.81 32.90 29.77
N THR A 552 -20.81 32.06 30.79
CA THR A 552 -21.04 30.62 30.66
C THR A 552 -21.98 30.17 31.78
N THR A 553 -22.63 29.03 31.61
CA THR A 553 -23.62 28.54 32.58
C THR A 553 -23.60 27.03 32.71
N THR A 554 -23.94 26.56 33.91
CA THR A 554 -24.29 25.17 34.24
C THR A 554 -25.68 25.16 34.87
N PRO A 555 -26.28 23.98 35.13
CA PRO A 555 -27.55 23.91 35.86
C PRO A 555 -27.50 24.57 37.25
N ASP A 556 -26.33 24.57 37.90
CA ASP A 556 -26.19 24.97 39.30
C ASP A 556 -25.50 26.34 39.48
N ALA A 557 -25.00 26.95 38.39
CA ALA A 557 -24.29 28.22 38.48
C ALA A 557 -24.31 29.06 37.19
N PHE A 558 -24.16 30.36 37.39
CA PHE A 558 -23.84 31.33 36.34
C PHE A 558 -22.42 31.85 36.50
N TYR A 559 -21.69 32.00 35.40
CA TYR A 559 -20.33 32.51 35.44
C TYR A 559 -20.23 33.82 34.67
N VAL A 560 -19.59 34.80 35.31
CA VAL A 560 -19.24 36.09 34.71
C VAL A 560 -17.72 36.16 34.63
N ILE A 561 -17.17 36.30 33.44
CA ILE A 561 -15.72 36.27 33.24
C ILE A 561 -15.27 37.60 32.65
N ALA A 562 -14.51 38.38 33.42
CA ALA A 562 -13.96 39.65 32.97
C ALA A 562 -12.64 39.42 32.22
N LEU A 563 -12.56 39.93 30.99
CA LEU A 563 -11.33 39.90 30.18
C LEU A 563 -10.45 41.14 30.42
N SER A 564 -10.89 42.06 31.28
CA SER A 564 -10.15 43.23 31.73
C SER A 564 -10.18 43.27 33.25
N ARG A 565 -9.13 43.84 33.87
CA ARG A 565 -9.03 43.95 35.32
C ARG A 565 -10.22 44.75 35.85
N PRO A 566 -10.97 44.26 36.85
CA PRO A 566 -11.99 45.06 37.53
C PRO A 566 -11.33 46.26 38.24
N GLU A 567 -11.51 47.46 37.69
CA GLU A 567 -10.92 48.68 38.24
C GLU A 567 -11.62 49.10 39.54
N GLY A 568 -10.83 49.50 40.54
CA GLY A 568 -11.34 49.93 41.84
C GLY A 568 -11.93 48.79 42.67
N GLY A 569 -11.61 47.53 42.33
CA GLY A 569 -12.14 46.36 43.00
C GLY A 569 -13.63 46.12 42.77
N VAL A 570 -14.21 46.57 41.64
CA VAL A 570 -15.64 46.44 41.35
C VAL A 570 -15.87 45.81 39.97
N LEU A 571 -16.71 44.78 39.91
CA LEU A 571 -17.23 44.21 38.66
C LEU A 571 -18.62 44.79 38.39
N ARG A 572 -18.88 45.20 37.14
CA ARG A 572 -20.18 45.72 36.70
C ARG A 572 -20.65 45.00 35.45
N THR A 573 -21.95 44.76 35.35
CA THR A 573 -22.58 44.33 34.09
C THR A 573 -23.96 44.94 33.94
N ARG A 574 -24.33 45.30 32.70
CA ARG A 574 -25.69 45.71 32.33
C ARG A 574 -26.54 44.53 31.87
N MET A 575 -25.92 43.37 31.71
CA MET A 575 -26.63 42.17 31.34
C MET A 575 -27.50 41.72 32.52
N ARG A 576 -28.74 41.33 32.22
CA ARG A 576 -29.67 40.79 33.22
C ARG A 576 -29.30 39.35 33.56
N ILE A 577 -28.17 39.19 34.25
CA ILE A 577 -27.68 37.89 34.69
C ILE A 577 -28.67 37.25 35.69
N PRO A 578 -28.81 35.92 35.70
CA PRO A 578 -29.79 35.20 36.51
C PRO A 578 -29.34 35.05 37.97
N ILE A 579 -29.13 36.17 38.67
CA ILE A 579 -28.76 36.21 40.09
C ILE A 579 -29.98 36.60 40.94
N LEU A 580 -30.20 35.88 42.05
CA LEU A 580 -31.26 36.13 43.03
C LEU A 580 -30.71 36.35 44.43
N GLU A 581 -31.51 37.00 45.27
CA GLU A 581 -31.19 37.15 46.69
C GLU A 581 -31.03 35.77 47.35
N GLY A 582 -29.91 35.57 48.06
CA GLY A 582 -29.53 34.29 48.63
C GLY A 582 -28.50 33.51 47.82
N ASP A 583 -28.31 33.82 46.53
CA ASP A 583 -27.23 33.23 45.74
C ASP A 583 -25.86 33.76 46.18
N GLU A 584 -24.85 32.90 46.10
CA GLU A 584 -23.50 33.21 46.54
C GLU A 584 -22.60 33.60 45.37
N VAL A 585 -21.91 34.74 45.49
CA VAL A 585 -20.92 35.19 44.48
C VAL A 585 -19.52 35.03 45.04
N ARG A 586 -18.62 34.39 44.28
CA ARG A 586 -17.20 34.23 44.64
C ARG A 586 -16.29 34.44 43.43
N LEU A 587 -15.10 35.01 43.65
CA LEU A 587 -14.03 35.05 42.66
C LEU A 587 -13.27 33.71 42.67
N LEU A 588 -13.21 33.03 41.53
CA LEU A 588 -12.44 31.80 41.39
C LEU A 588 -10.94 32.11 41.40
N GLY A 589 -10.19 31.47 42.32
CA GLY A 589 -8.78 31.79 42.58
C GLY A 589 -8.55 32.92 43.58
N GLY A 590 -9.61 33.58 44.06
CA GLY A 590 -9.53 34.52 45.18
C GLY A 590 -9.35 33.82 46.53
N SER A 591 -9.51 34.56 47.64
CA SER A 591 -9.41 34.00 49.00
C SER A 591 -10.51 33.01 49.34
N GLY A 592 -11.53 32.89 48.48
CA GLY A 592 -12.73 32.13 48.72
C GLY A 592 -13.77 32.92 49.52
N LYS A 593 -13.58 34.22 49.79
CA LYS A 593 -14.59 35.05 50.46
C LYS A 593 -15.85 35.20 49.60
N MET A 594 -17.00 35.31 50.27
CA MET A 594 -18.25 35.67 49.59
C MET A 594 -18.22 37.15 49.24
N LEU A 595 -18.60 37.48 48.01
CA LEU A 595 -18.62 38.85 47.50
C LEU A 595 -20.03 39.42 47.63
N GLU A 596 -20.11 40.65 48.11
CA GLU A 596 -21.36 41.39 48.15
C GLU A 596 -21.72 41.87 46.76
N TRP A 597 -23.01 41.80 46.43
CA TRP A 597 -23.53 42.32 45.17
C TRP A 597 -24.82 43.10 45.40
N THR A 598 -25.04 44.10 44.55
CA THR A 598 -26.25 44.92 44.55
C THR A 598 -26.74 45.12 43.11
N ARG A 599 -28.02 45.48 42.98
CA ARG A 599 -28.57 45.94 41.70
C ARG A 599 -28.76 47.46 41.77
N GLU A 600 -27.94 48.20 41.03
CA GLU A 600 -27.96 49.66 40.95
C GLU A 600 -28.63 50.08 39.62
N GLY A 601 -29.94 50.33 39.65
CA GLY A 601 -30.70 50.61 38.42
C GLY A 601 -30.75 49.38 37.50
N GLU A 602 -30.15 49.50 36.30
CA GLU A 602 -30.05 48.39 35.34
C GLU A 602 -28.74 47.58 35.48
N GLU A 603 -27.81 48.00 36.34
CA GLU A 603 -26.52 47.34 36.53
C GLU A 603 -26.54 46.38 37.71
N VAL A 604 -25.87 45.24 37.56
CA VAL A 604 -25.43 44.39 38.68
C VAL A 604 -24.00 44.76 39.03
N VAL A 605 -23.76 45.05 40.30
CA VAL A 605 -22.48 45.52 40.82
C VAL A 605 -21.99 44.53 41.88
N VAL A 606 -20.80 43.98 41.70
CA VAL A 606 -20.16 43.06 42.66
C VAL A 606 -18.95 43.75 43.27
N GLN A 607 -18.92 43.82 44.59
CA GLN A 607 -17.80 44.38 45.37
C GLN A 607 -16.75 43.28 45.57
N VAL A 608 -15.61 43.42 44.88
CA VAL A 608 -14.53 42.42 44.85
C VAL A 608 -13.43 42.79 45.85
N GLY A 609 -13.00 44.06 45.81
CA GLY A 609 -11.83 44.57 46.54
C GLY A 609 -10.53 44.36 45.76
N GLU A 610 -9.62 45.34 45.82
CA GLU A 610 -8.31 45.28 45.13
C GLU A 610 -7.41 44.15 45.65
N ASP A 611 -7.61 43.77 46.92
CA ASP A 611 -6.96 42.62 47.55
C ASP A 611 -7.29 41.33 46.82
N GLU A 612 -8.56 41.10 46.47
CA GLU A 612 -8.99 39.90 45.72
C GLU A 612 -8.65 39.98 44.24
N VAL A 613 -8.85 41.15 43.62
CA VAL A 613 -8.51 41.34 42.21
C VAL A 613 -7.03 41.04 41.97
N GLY A 614 -6.16 41.38 42.92
CA GLY A 614 -4.73 41.12 42.85
C GLY A 614 -4.31 39.65 43.02
N LEU A 615 -5.21 38.75 43.45
CA LEU A 615 -4.92 37.32 43.58
C LEU A 615 -5.03 36.55 42.26
N VAL A 616 -5.68 37.15 41.26
CA VAL A 616 -5.98 36.51 39.98
C VAL A 616 -5.43 37.37 38.84
N GLU A 617 -4.80 36.72 37.86
CA GLU A 617 -4.25 37.37 36.66
C GLU A 617 -5.00 36.96 35.39
N TYR A 618 -4.79 37.74 34.32
CA TYR A 618 -5.27 37.54 32.95
C TYR A 618 -6.78 37.69 32.71
N ALA A 619 -7.60 36.98 33.50
CA ALA A 619 -9.06 37.05 33.45
C ALA A 619 -9.67 36.70 34.82
N TRP A 620 -10.78 37.35 35.20
CA TRP A 620 -11.40 37.19 36.51
C TRP A 620 -12.75 36.48 36.36
N ALA A 621 -12.81 35.22 36.78
CA ALA A 621 -14.01 34.39 36.69
C ALA A 621 -14.77 34.41 38.01
N PHE A 622 -16.00 34.91 37.98
CA PHE A 622 -16.90 34.99 39.12
C PHE A 622 -17.96 33.89 38.99
N LYS A 623 -18.10 33.07 40.02
CA LYS A 623 -19.15 32.06 40.13
C LYS A 623 -20.32 32.65 40.93
N VAL A 624 -21.48 32.72 40.32
CA VAL A 624 -22.78 32.91 40.98
C VAL A 624 -23.37 31.52 41.18
N GLU A 625 -23.32 31.01 42.40
CA GLU A 625 -23.85 29.69 42.74
C GLU A 625 -25.32 29.83 43.17
N TYR A 626 -26.20 29.09 42.50
CA TYR A 626 -27.62 29.12 42.80
C TYR A 626 -27.88 28.40 44.13
N LYS A 627 -28.46 29.11 45.10
CA LYS A 627 -28.81 28.55 46.43
C LYS A 627 -30.31 28.50 46.67
N SER A 628 -31.09 29.14 45.80
CA SER A 628 -32.54 29.33 45.94
C SER A 628 -33.38 28.42 45.04
#